data_AF-Q10QJ9-F1
#
_entry.id   AF-Q10QJ9-F1
#
_cell.length_a   1.000
_cell.length_b   1.000
_cell.length_c   1.000
_cell.angle_alpha   90.00
_cell.angle_beta   90.00
_cell.angle_gamma   90.00
#
_symmetry.space_group_name_H-M   'P 1'
#
loop_
_entity.id
_entity.type
_entity.pdbx_description
1 polymer ?
#
loop_
_entity_poly.entity_id
_entity_poly.type
_entity_poly.pdbx_seq_one_letter_code
_entity_poly.pdbx_strand_id
1 'polypeptide(L)'
;MAEGETPPSSSAAAAAPVLAALASLQTYSSALSAFTSAWRALYSDATALDSTLASRLEGFSELDLLCSAMDGPGLRAYLTEHRDALQDSSLPALDAALLVAPDPGRLVLSAAAGFCRAPPTEGAAKVACRLLVDLLDRLRALGVKPSPEARDEARAIAADWKRSKRIGPQAVLKKETIAFLLLVGAFGLVDDVGDASEVLDLVVSVSGRERAVEAFVGLGLDLEKHMPVFIHTMIKKGKQLEAVKFIQALNLVEKYPLLPVLRSYISDAAKAGNMIRIRGDDSACQVHLCCSFTLGTLGIKNRIS
;
A
#
# COMPACT_ATOMS: atom_id res chain seq x y z
N MET A 1 61.55 -18.26 -89.38
CA MET A 1 60.19 -18.44 -89.92
C MET A 1 59.42 -19.20 -88.86
N ALA A 2 58.84 -18.49 -87.87
CA ALA A 2 57.55 -17.77 -87.95
C ALA A 2 56.43 -18.78 -88.21
N GLU A 3 55.81 -19.30 -87.14
CA GLU A 3 54.66 -18.72 -86.42
C GLU A 3 53.34 -19.26 -86.98
N GLY A 4 52.52 -19.77 -86.07
CA GLY A 4 51.20 -20.30 -86.35
C GLY A 4 50.52 -20.77 -85.06
N GLU A 5 50.67 -20.01 -83.97
CA GLU A 5 49.81 -20.17 -82.79
C GLU A 5 48.45 -19.54 -83.13
N THR A 6 47.44 -20.39 -83.24
CA THR A 6 46.04 -20.01 -83.39
C THR A 6 45.52 -19.57 -82.01
N PRO A 7 44.86 -18.39 -81.89
CA PRO A 7 44.36 -17.94 -80.61
C PRO A 7 43.11 -18.73 -80.22
N PRO A 8 42.96 -19.16 -78.95
CA PRO A 8 41.70 -19.74 -78.49
C PRO A 8 40.62 -18.67 -78.46
N SER A 9 39.45 -19.04 -78.97
CA SER A 9 38.21 -18.26 -79.02
C SER A 9 37.90 -17.53 -77.70
N SER A 10 37.93 -16.19 -77.71
CA SER A 10 37.71 -15.34 -76.53
C SER A 10 36.29 -15.41 -75.92
N SER A 11 35.35 -16.06 -76.60
CA SER A 11 33.96 -16.24 -76.13
C SER A 11 33.83 -17.23 -74.96
N ALA A 12 34.67 -18.27 -74.89
CA ALA A 12 34.56 -19.30 -73.85
C ALA A 12 35.12 -18.84 -72.49
N ALA A 13 36.14 -17.98 -72.48
CA ALA A 13 36.76 -17.46 -71.25
C ALA A 13 35.88 -16.43 -70.52
N ALA A 14 35.04 -15.68 -71.26
CA ALA A 14 34.11 -14.72 -70.69
C ALA A 14 32.81 -15.36 -70.14
N ALA A 15 32.48 -16.58 -70.55
CA ALA A 15 31.26 -17.28 -70.14
C ALA A 15 31.35 -17.91 -68.73
N ALA A 16 32.53 -18.39 -68.33
CA ALA A 16 32.76 -18.99 -67.01
C ALA A 16 32.47 -18.07 -65.81
N PRO A 17 32.93 -16.80 -65.76
CA PRO A 17 32.63 -15.90 -64.65
C PRO A 17 31.14 -15.50 -64.59
N VAL A 18 30.47 -15.42 -65.74
CA VAL A 18 29.03 -15.15 -65.82
C VAL A 18 28.21 -16.33 -65.28
N LEU A 19 28.56 -17.56 -65.65
CA LEU A 19 27.92 -18.77 -65.10
C LEU A 19 28.16 -18.93 -63.59
N ALA A 20 29.34 -18.56 -63.10
CA ALA A 20 29.63 -18.54 -61.66
C ALA A 20 28.81 -17.47 -60.91
N ALA A 21 28.61 -16.29 -61.50
CA ALA A 21 27.76 -15.24 -60.95
C ALA A 21 26.26 -15.63 -60.96
N LEU A 22 25.80 -16.34 -62.00
CA LEU A 22 24.45 -16.90 -62.05
C LEU A 22 24.25 -17.99 -60.99
N ALA A 23 25.23 -18.86 -60.78
CA ALA A 23 25.19 -19.88 -59.73
C ALA A 23 25.16 -19.26 -58.31
N SER A 24 25.93 -18.19 -58.08
CA SER A 24 25.91 -17.49 -56.79
C SER A 24 24.57 -16.77 -56.56
N LEU A 25 24.02 -16.10 -57.56
CA LEU A 25 22.67 -15.51 -57.51
C LEU A 25 21.58 -16.56 -57.22
N GLN A 26 21.66 -17.73 -57.85
CA GLN A 26 20.74 -18.85 -57.58
C GLN A 26 20.88 -19.34 -56.13
N THR A 27 22.11 -19.41 -55.60
CA THR A 27 22.38 -19.78 -54.22
C THR A 27 21.78 -18.75 -53.25
N TYR A 28 21.97 -17.45 -53.50
CA TYR A 28 21.35 -16.38 -52.71
C TYR A 28 19.83 -16.43 -52.75
N SER A 29 19.24 -16.65 -53.93
CA SER A 29 17.79 -16.80 -54.10
C SER A 29 17.25 -17.96 -53.26
N SER A 30 17.93 -19.11 -53.28
CA SER A 30 17.55 -20.29 -52.47
C SER A 30 17.70 -20.06 -50.97
N ALA A 31 18.76 -19.35 -50.55
CA ALA A 31 18.96 -19.01 -49.14
C ALA A 31 17.90 -18.01 -48.64
N LEU A 32 17.54 -17.03 -49.46
CA LEU A 32 16.50 -16.05 -49.15
C LEU A 32 15.10 -16.70 -49.10
N SER A 33 14.80 -17.64 -50.00
CA SER A 33 13.54 -18.39 -49.96
C SER A 33 13.45 -19.30 -48.74
N ALA A 34 14.54 -19.96 -48.36
CA ALA A 34 14.62 -20.74 -47.13
C ALA A 34 14.43 -19.86 -45.88
N PHE A 35 15.11 -18.72 -45.81
CA PHE A 35 14.95 -17.76 -44.71
C PHE A 35 13.53 -17.23 -44.60
N THR A 36 12.92 -16.78 -45.71
CA THR A 36 11.54 -16.27 -45.68
C THR A 36 10.52 -17.34 -45.32
N SER A 37 10.78 -18.61 -45.70
CA SER A 37 9.99 -19.75 -45.24
C SER A 37 10.10 -19.97 -43.74
N ALA A 38 11.32 -19.99 -43.20
CA ALA A 38 11.57 -20.13 -41.77
C ALA A 38 10.97 -18.97 -40.97
N TRP A 39 11.07 -17.74 -41.49
CA TRP A 39 10.47 -16.56 -40.87
C TRP A 39 8.93 -16.66 -40.82
N ARG A 40 8.29 -17.12 -41.92
CA ARG A 40 6.84 -17.34 -41.94
C ARG A 40 6.41 -18.42 -40.95
N ALA A 41 7.17 -19.50 -40.82
CA ALA A 41 6.91 -20.54 -39.83
C ALA A 41 6.98 -19.96 -38.40
N LEU A 42 8.06 -19.24 -38.07
CA LEU A 42 8.20 -18.58 -36.77
C LEU A 42 7.06 -17.60 -36.47
N TYR A 43 6.67 -16.79 -37.45
CA TYR A 43 5.55 -15.86 -37.30
C TYR A 43 4.23 -16.60 -37.08
N SER A 44 3.99 -17.69 -37.81
CA SER A 44 2.83 -18.55 -37.61
C SER A 44 2.81 -19.12 -36.19
N ASP A 45 3.94 -19.63 -35.70
CA ASP A 45 4.06 -20.18 -34.35
C ASP A 45 3.80 -19.10 -33.28
N ALA A 46 4.32 -17.88 -33.48
CA ALA A 46 4.08 -16.76 -32.60
C ALA A 46 2.58 -16.38 -32.55
N THR A 47 1.89 -16.34 -33.68
CA THR A 47 0.44 -16.08 -33.73
C THR A 47 -0.40 -17.21 -33.14
N ALA A 48 0.04 -18.47 -33.31
CA ALA A 48 -0.61 -19.62 -32.69
C ALA A 48 -0.46 -19.58 -31.15
N LEU A 49 0.71 -19.18 -30.65
CA LEU A 49 0.93 -18.99 -29.21
C LEU A 49 0.06 -17.86 -28.65
N ASP A 50 0.02 -16.72 -29.35
CA ASP A 50 -0.78 -15.55 -28.94
C ASP A 50 -2.28 -15.89 -28.87
N SER A 51 -2.83 -16.55 -29.89
CA SER A 51 -4.24 -17.01 -29.88
C SER A 51 -4.53 -18.07 -28.80
N THR A 52 -3.58 -18.97 -28.54
CA THR A 52 -3.71 -19.96 -27.46
C THR A 52 -3.67 -19.29 -26.08
N LEU A 53 -2.84 -18.28 -25.89
CA LEU A 53 -2.80 -17.49 -24.66
C LEU A 53 -4.10 -16.68 -24.51
N ALA A 54 -4.56 -16.01 -25.56
CA ALA A 54 -5.80 -15.23 -25.55
C ALA A 54 -7.02 -16.08 -25.15
N SER A 55 -7.16 -17.29 -25.72
CA SER A 55 -8.25 -18.22 -25.35
C SER A 55 -8.13 -18.76 -23.92
N ARG A 56 -6.91 -18.95 -23.40
CA ARG A 56 -6.70 -19.37 -22.00
C ARG A 56 -6.95 -18.25 -21.00
N LEU A 57 -6.73 -17.01 -21.41
CA LEU A 57 -6.95 -15.82 -20.59
C LEU A 57 -8.38 -15.29 -20.74
N GLU A 58 -9.20 -15.89 -21.60
CA GLU A 58 -10.58 -15.50 -21.82
C GLU A 58 -11.38 -15.63 -20.51
N GLY A 59 -11.91 -14.49 -20.02
CA GLY A 59 -12.67 -14.41 -18.77
C GLY A 59 -11.86 -14.03 -17.54
N PHE A 60 -10.52 -14.00 -17.60
CA PHE A 60 -9.71 -13.44 -16.52
C PHE A 60 -9.60 -11.92 -16.69
N SER A 61 -9.90 -11.18 -15.63
CA SER A 61 -9.57 -9.76 -15.61
C SER A 61 -8.06 -9.57 -15.44
N GLU A 62 -7.55 -8.41 -15.86
CA GLU A 62 -6.16 -8.03 -15.58
C GLU A 62 -5.82 -8.16 -14.09
N LEU A 63 -6.78 -7.83 -13.22
CA LEU A 63 -6.64 -7.93 -11.78
C LEU A 63 -6.49 -9.38 -11.29
N ASP A 64 -7.23 -10.33 -11.88
CA ASP A 64 -7.10 -11.76 -11.56
C ASP A 64 -5.72 -12.30 -11.95
N LEU A 65 -5.20 -11.83 -13.09
CA LEU A 65 -3.87 -12.21 -13.56
C LEU A 65 -2.78 -11.67 -12.64
N LEU A 66 -2.87 -10.40 -12.23
CA LEU A 66 -1.93 -9.79 -11.29
C LEU A 66 -1.96 -10.51 -9.93
N CYS A 67 -3.15 -10.84 -9.42
CA CYS A 67 -3.30 -11.50 -8.13
C CYS A 67 -2.84 -12.97 -8.17
N SER A 68 -3.23 -13.73 -9.20
CA SER A 68 -2.80 -15.13 -9.38
C SER A 68 -1.29 -15.26 -9.59
N ALA A 69 -0.67 -14.32 -10.31
CA ALA A 69 0.76 -14.27 -10.53
C ALA A 69 1.56 -13.75 -9.33
N MET A 70 0.89 -13.34 -8.24
CA MET A 70 1.51 -12.72 -7.06
C MET A 70 2.30 -11.43 -7.39
N ASP A 71 1.86 -10.67 -8.42
CA ASP A 71 2.51 -9.45 -8.88
C ASP A 71 2.10 -8.22 -8.06
N GLY A 72 2.75 -8.04 -6.91
CA GLY A 72 2.55 -6.87 -6.06
C GLY A 72 2.83 -5.52 -6.74
N PRO A 73 3.98 -5.34 -7.43
CA PRO A 73 4.26 -4.12 -8.17
C PRO A 73 3.21 -3.79 -9.24
N GLY A 74 2.77 -4.79 -10.00
CA GLY A 74 1.72 -4.64 -11.02
C GLY A 74 0.36 -4.30 -10.39
N LEU A 75 -0.04 -5.01 -9.32
CA LEU A 75 -1.25 -4.68 -8.55
C LEU A 75 -1.25 -3.23 -8.05
N ARG A 76 -0.11 -2.76 -7.54
CA ARG A 76 0.03 -1.35 -7.12
C ARG A 76 -0.13 -0.38 -8.29
N ALA A 77 0.48 -0.66 -9.44
CA ALA A 77 0.37 0.19 -10.62
C ALA A 77 -1.09 0.28 -11.08
N TYR A 78 -1.74 -0.88 -11.22
CA TYR A 78 -3.16 -1.00 -11.55
C TYR A 78 -4.05 -0.18 -10.62
N LEU A 79 -3.92 -0.34 -9.28
CA LEU A 79 -4.72 0.41 -8.31
C LEU A 79 -4.39 1.91 -8.28
N THR A 80 -3.19 2.31 -8.71
CA THR A 80 -2.78 3.72 -8.78
C THR A 80 -3.41 4.41 -9.99
N GLU A 81 -3.53 3.71 -11.12
CA GLU A 81 -4.16 4.16 -12.36
C GLU A 81 -5.69 4.10 -12.26
N HIS A 82 -6.22 3.01 -11.73
CA HIS A 82 -7.64 2.79 -11.50
C HIS A 82 -8.02 3.12 -10.05
N ARG A 83 -7.88 4.39 -9.65
CA ARG A 83 -8.21 4.80 -8.27
C ARG A 83 -9.66 4.55 -7.89
N ASP A 84 -10.55 4.50 -8.88
CA ASP A 84 -11.96 4.17 -8.71
C ASP A 84 -12.21 2.67 -8.50
N ALA A 85 -11.19 1.80 -8.70
CA ALA A 85 -11.22 0.37 -8.38
C ALA A 85 -11.28 0.10 -6.86
N LEU A 86 -11.09 1.15 -6.04
CA LEU A 86 -11.21 1.13 -4.58
C LEU A 86 -12.51 1.80 -4.10
N GLN A 87 -13.41 2.20 -5.02
CA GLN A 87 -14.76 2.67 -4.69
C GLN A 87 -15.74 1.49 -4.59
N ASP A 88 -16.83 1.67 -3.84
CA ASP A 88 -17.78 0.60 -3.49
C ASP A 88 -18.29 -0.26 -4.66
N SER A 89 -18.37 0.29 -5.87
CA SER A 89 -18.86 -0.41 -7.07
C SER A 89 -17.90 -1.48 -7.62
N SER A 90 -16.60 -1.37 -7.36
CA SER A 90 -15.53 -2.23 -7.90
C SER A 90 -14.87 -3.12 -6.84
N LEU A 91 -15.19 -2.88 -5.55
CA LEU A 91 -14.72 -3.68 -4.42
C LEU A 91 -15.00 -5.20 -4.55
N PRO A 92 -16.15 -5.67 -5.06
CA PRO A 92 -16.40 -7.10 -5.20
C PRO A 92 -15.42 -7.80 -6.16
N ALA A 93 -15.02 -7.10 -7.23
CA ALA A 93 -14.06 -7.64 -8.20
C ALA A 93 -12.65 -7.70 -7.61
N LEU A 94 -12.24 -6.66 -6.88
CA LEU A 94 -10.96 -6.66 -6.16
C LEU A 94 -10.89 -7.74 -5.09
N ASP A 95 -11.96 -7.93 -4.34
CA ASP A 95 -12.06 -9.00 -3.34
C ASP A 95 -11.93 -10.38 -3.96
N ALA A 96 -12.68 -10.63 -5.04
CA ALA A 96 -12.62 -11.89 -5.75
C ALA A 96 -11.20 -12.16 -6.26
N ALA A 97 -10.56 -11.17 -6.89
CA ALA A 97 -9.20 -11.30 -7.39
C ALA A 97 -8.17 -11.53 -6.27
N LEU A 98 -8.29 -10.82 -5.14
CA LEU A 98 -7.41 -11.04 -3.98
C LEU A 98 -7.53 -12.47 -3.44
N LEU A 99 -8.71 -13.09 -3.48
CA LEU A 99 -8.92 -14.47 -3.08
C LEU A 99 -8.36 -15.50 -4.08
N VAL A 100 -8.11 -15.10 -5.33
CA VAL A 100 -7.40 -15.93 -6.33
C VAL A 100 -5.90 -16.02 -6.00
N ALA A 101 -5.35 -15.02 -5.31
CA ALA A 101 -3.94 -15.02 -4.95
C ALA A 101 -3.58 -16.21 -4.04
N PRO A 102 -2.49 -16.95 -4.33
CA PRO A 102 -2.03 -18.03 -3.47
C PRO A 102 -1.72 -17.59 -2.03
N ASP A 103 -1.23 -16.37 -1.85
CA ASP A 103 -0.98 -15.76 -0.54
C ASP A 103 -1.38 -14.27 -0.57
N PRO A 104 -2.64 -13.94 -0.24
CA PRO A 104 -3.13 -12.57 -0.30
C PRO A 104 -2.37 -11.64 0.66
N GLY A 105 -1.92 -12.16 1.81
CA GLY A 105 -1.14 -11.40 2.79
C GLY A 105 0.19 -10.94 2.21
N ARG A 106 0.97 -11.86 1.61
CA ARG A 106 2.24 -11.52 0.95
C ARG A 106 2.05 -10.62 -0.26
N LEU A 107 0.99 -10.84 -1.04
CA LEU A 107 0.69 -9.97 -2.18
C LEU A 107 0.48 -8.51 -1.74
N VAL A 108 -0.31 -8.30 -0.68
CA VAL A 108 -0.55 -6.96 -0.12
C VAL A 108 0.74 -6.31 0.38
N LEU A 109 1.60 -7.06 1.07
CA LEU A 109 2.91 -6.56 1.53
C LEU A 109 3.83 -6.21 0.35
N SER A 110 3.84 -7.04 -0.69
CA SER A 110 4.62 -6.83 -1.91
C SER A 110 4.16 -5.57 -2.66
N ALA A 111 2.84 -5.39 -2.82
CA ALA A 111 2.25 -4.17 -3.38
C ALA A 111 2.62 -2.93 -2.55
N ALA A 112 2.72 -3.07 -1.24
CA ALA A 112 3.09 -2.00 -0.32
C ALA A 112 4.60 -1.79 -0.13
N ALA A 113 5.47 -2.61 -0.75
CA ALA A 113 6.91 -2.64 -0.46
C ALA A 113 7.61 -1.27 -0.62
N GLY A 114 7.12 -0.41 -1.52
CA GLY A 114 7.65 0.96 -1.71
C GLY A 114 7.42 1.90 -0.51
N PHE A 115 6.41 1.63 0.32
CA PHE A 115 6.13 2.36 1.55
C PHE A 115 6.75 1.69 2.79
N CYS A 116 6.87 0.37 2.74
CA CYS A 116 7.43 -0.42 3.83
C CYS A 116 8.95 -0.25 3.96
N ARG A 117 9.69 0.04 2.87
CA ARG A 117 11.17 0.04 2.85
C ARG A 117 11.85 1.40 2.79
N ALA A 118 11.14 2.51 2.51
CA ALA A 118 11.76 3.84 2.42
C ALA A 118 10.88 4.93 3.06
N PRO A 119 11.46 5.92 3.76
CA PRO A 119 10.74 7.12 4.14
C PRO A 119 10.35 7.85 2.85
N PRO A 120 9.07 8.08 2.61
CA PRO A 120 8.66 8.55 1.30
C PRO A 120 8.85 10.07 1.15
N THR A 121 9.13 10.53 -0.07
CA THR A 121 8.97 11.94 -0.43
C THR A 121 7.49 12.31 -0.36
N GLU A 122 7.15 13.51 0.12
CA GLU A 122 5.81 13.86 0.67
C GLU A 122 4.59 13.52 -0.22
N GLY A 123 4.76 13.47 -1.55
CA GLY A 123 3.70 13.16 -2.51
C GLY A 123 3.46 11.66 -2.70
N ALA A 124 4.49 10.91 -3.08
CA ALA A 124 4.40 9.46 -3.31
C ALA A 124 4.05 8.69 -2.03
N ALA A 125 4.50 9.22 -0.88
CA ALA A 125 4.14 8.79 0.46
C ALA A 125 2.65 8.55 0.65
N LYS A 126 1.86 9.57 0.29
CA LYS A 126 0.44 9.65 0.63
C LYS A 126 -0.38 8.68 -0.21
N VAL A 127 0.03 8.44 -1.45
CA VAL A 127 -0.63 7.46 -2.34
C VAL A 127 -0.34 6.05 -1.83
N ALA A 128 0.93 5.73 -1.57
CA ALA A 128 1.32 4.41 -1.10
C ALA A 128 0.76 4.08 0.31
N CYS A 129 0.72 5.06 1.22
CA CYS A 129 0.04 4.92 2.52
C CYS A 129 -1.43 4.51 2.36
N ARG A 130 -2.14 5.19 1.46
CA ARG A 130 -3.57 4.99 1.24
C ARG A 130 -3.82 3.60 0.68
N LEU A 131 -3.08 3.22 -0.36
CA LEU A 131 -3.16 1.89 -0.95
C LEU A 131 -2.88 0.78 0.07
N LEU A 132 -1.84 0.93 0.90
CA LEU A 132 -1.57 -0.04 1.97
C LEU A 132 -2.76 -0.14 2.92
N VAL A 133 -3.27 1.00 3.39
CA VAL A 133 -4.39 1.05 4.32
C VAL A 133 -5.64 0.39 3.73
N ASP A 134 -5.99 0.72 2.49
CA ASP A 134 -7.15 0.18 1.80
C ASP A 134 -7.02 -1.34 1.58
N LEU A 135 -5.85 -1.81 1.16
CA LEU A 135 -5.59 -3.25 0.98
C LEU A 135 -5.60 -4.03 2.31
N LEU A 136 -5.06 -3.46 3.38
CA LEU A 136 -5.13 -4.06 4.72
C LEU A 136 -6.57 -4.15 5.23
N ASP A 137 -7.41 -3.16 4.90
CA ASP A 137 -8.83 -3.20 5.22
C ASP A 137 -9.56 -4.29 4.45
N ARG A 138 -9.28 -4.44 3.14
CA ARG A 138 -9.84 -5.55 2.35
C ARG A 138 -9.40 -6.90 2.89
N LEU A 139 -8.11 -7.09 3.16
CA LEU A 139 -7.59 -8.35 3.71
C LEU A 139 -8.31 -8.75 4.99
N ARG A 140 -8.56 -7.77 5.88
CA ARG A 140 -9.29 -7.99 7.15
C ARG A 140 -10.77 -8.26 6.91
N ALA A 141 -11.41 -7.52 6.01
CA ALA A 141 -12.83 -7.69 5.68
C ALA A 141 -13.09 -9.07 5.06
N LEU A 142 -12.15 -9.58 4.27
CA LEU A 142 -12.18 -10.93 3.70
C LEU A 142 -11.94 -12.04 4.73
N GLY A 143 -11.48 -11.70 5.94
CA GLY A 143 -11.20 -12.68 6.99
C GLY A 143 -10.05 -13.63 6.64
N VAL A 144 -9.19 -13.28 5.68
CA VAL A 144 -8.05 -14.09 5.27
C VAL A 144 -7.03 -14.09 6.40
N LYS A 145 -6.76 -15.28 6.96
CA LYS A 145 -5.68 -15.45 7.93
C LYS A 145 -4.34 -15.39 7.18
N PRO A 146 -3.43 -14.48 7.56
CA PRO A 146 -2.12 -14.41 6.93
C PRO A 146 -1.33 -15.72 7.10
N SER A 147 -0.59 -16.10 6.06
CA SER A 147 0.36 -17.20 6.12
C SER A 147 1.48 -16.89 7.13
N PRO A 148 2.17 -17.92 7.67
CA PRO A 148 3.32 -17.69 8.55
C PRO A 148 4.42 -16.88 7.85
N GLU A 149 4.65 -17.12 6.56
CA GLU A 149 5.62 -16.36 5.76
C GLU A 149 5.22 -14.89 5.63
N ALA A 150 3.93 -14.60 5.37
CA ALA A 150 3.42 -13.24 5.32
C ALA A 150 3.55 -12.53 6.66
N ARG A 151 3.27 -13.24 7.76
CA ARG A 151 3.37 -12.70 9.12
C ARG A 151 4.82 -12.36 9.46
N ASP A 152 5.78 -13.22 9.11
CA ASP A 152 7.20 -12.98 9.37
C ASP A 152 7.73 -11.80 8.55
N GLU A 153 7.28 -11.64 7.30
CA GLU A 153 7.57 -10.47 6.48
C GLU A 153 6.96 -9.19 7.08
N ALA A 154 5.69 -9.23 7.49
CA ALA A 154 5.02 -8.11 8.15
C ALA A 154 5.71 -7.72 9.48
N ARG A 155 6.18 -8.72 10.25
CA ARG A 155 6.96 -8.51 11.48
C ARG A 155 8.27 -7.77 11.20
N ALA A 156 9.00 -8.18 10.15
CA ALA A 156 10.24 -7.50 9.75
C ALA A 156 9.98 -6.04 9.37
N ILE A 157 8.89 -5.77 8.64
CA ILE A 157 8.45 -4.41 8.28
C ILE A 157 8.11 -3.59 9.54
N ALA A 158 7.33 -4.16 10.46
CA ALA A 158 6.94 -3.48 11.69
C ALA A 158 8.16 -3.12 12.56
N ALA A 159 9.13 -4.04 12.68
CA ALA A 159 10.37 -3.81 13.40
C ALA A 159 11.20 -2.68 12.77
N ASP A 160 11.26 -2.62 11.43
CA ASP A 160 11.96 -1.56 10.72
C ASP A 160 11.31 -0.17 10.93
N TRP A 161 9.97 -0.12 10.90
CA TRP A 161 9.25 1.12 11.17
C TRP A 161 9.46 1.65 12.59
N LYS A 162 9.52 0.76 13.59
CA LYS A 162 9.91 1.17 14.95
C LYS A 162 11.35 1.70 14.99
N ARG A 163 12.30 1.00 14.36
CA ARG A 163 13.73 1.38 14.35
C ARG A 163 13.96 2.74 13.69
N SER A 164 13.25 3.00 12.60
CA SER A 164 13.30 4.25 11.84
C SER A 164 12.66 5.45 12.56
N LYS A 165 12.08 5.28 13.76
CA LYS A 165 11.37 6.31 14.54
C LYS A 165 10.21 6.98 13.78
N ARG A 166 9.65 6.30 12.76
CA ARG A 166 8.45 6.73 12.03
C ARG A 166 7.18 6.67 12.88
N ILE A 167 7.21 5.88 13.95
CA ILE A 167 6.07 5.58 14.81
C ILE A 167 6.36 6.09 16.23
N GLY A 168 5.37 6.73 16.86
CA GLY A 168 5.45 7.21 18.24
C GLY A 168 5.17 8.71 18.41
N PRO A 169 5.46 9.28 19.60
CA PRO A 169 5.11 10.66 19.95
C PRO A 169 5.72 11.73 19.04
N GLN A 170 6.88 11.43 18.45
CA GLN A 170 7.62 12.30 17.53
C GLN A 170 7.32 11.99 16.04
N ALA A 171 6.35 11.11 15.76
CA ALA A 171 5.98 10.77 14.40
C ALA A 171 5.43 12.00 13.67
N VAL A 172 6.17 12.44 12.64
CA VAL A 172 5.80 13.57 11.78
C VAL A 172 4.48 13.29 11.06
N LEU A 173 4.25 12.04 10.68
CA LEU A 173 3.10 11.61 9.91
C LEU A 173 2.22 10.63 10.71
N LYS A 174 1.27 11.18 11.47
CA LYS A 174 0.27 10.35 12.22
C LYS A 174 -0.53 9.38 11.34
N LYS A 175 -0.59 9.58 10.02
CA LYS A 175 -1.19 8.62 9.07
C LYS A 175 -0.38 7.32 8.97
N GLU A 176 0.95 7.39 9.08
CA GLU A 176 1.82 6.20 9.11
C GLU A 176 1.57 5.39 10.38
N THR A 177 1.29 6.05 11.51
CA THR A 177 0.91 5.34 12.75
C THR A 177 -0.42 4.58 12.60
N ILE A 178 -1.39 5.12 11.87
CA ILE A 178 -2.63 4.37 11.58
C ILE A 178 -2.34 3.19 10.65
N ALA A 179 -1.59 3.39 9.57
CA ALA A 179 -1.19 2.30 8.67
C ALA A 179 -0.43 1.20 9.41
N PHE A 180 0.44 1.58 10.35
CA PHE A 180 1.16 0.66 11.23
C PHE A 180 0.21 -0.15 12.11
N LEU A 181 -0.75 0.50 12.78
CA LEU A 181 -1.73 -0.19 13.63
C LEU A 181 -2.61 -1.15 12.82
N LEU A 182 -3.01 -0.77 11.61
CA LEU A 182 -3.76 -1.65 10.71
C LEU A 182 -2.92 -2.85 10.24
N LEU A 183 -1.61 -2.67 9.98
CA LEU A 183 -0.68 -3.75 9.68
C LEU A 183 -0.58 -4.71 10.87
N VAL A 184 -0.38 -4.17 12.07
CA VAL A 184 -0.29 -4.97 13.31
C VAL A 184 -1.56 -5.79 13.54
N GLY A 185 -2.72 -5.19 13.33
CA GLY A 185 -4.01 -5.87 13.46
C GLY A 185 -4.23 -6.94 12.40
N ALA A 186 -4.00 -6.60 11.12
CA ALA A 186 -4.20 -7.53 10.01
C ALA A 186 -3.31 -8.77 10.10
N PHE A 187 -2.08 -8.63 10.62
CA PHE A 187 -1.11 -9.71 10.75
C PHE A 187 -0.99 -10.29 12.17
N GLY A 188 -1.78 -9.82 13.13
CA GLY A 188 -1.78 -10.33 14.50
C GLY A 188 -0.43 -10.14 15.22
N LEU A 189 0.18 -8.98 15.07
CA LEU A 189 1.54 -8.67 15.55
C LEU A 189 1.57 -7.92 16.89
N VAL A 190 0.49 -7.93 17.67
CA VAL A 190 0.40 -7.14 18.91
C VAL A 190 1.52 -7.50 19.89
N ASP A 191 1.72 -8.80 20.12
CA ASP A 191 2.76 -9.28 21.04
C ASP A 191 4.18 -9.07 20.48
N ASP A 192 4.34 -9.13 19.15
CA ASP A 192 5.62 -8.92 18.47
C ASP A 192 6.10 -7.47 18.50
N VAL A 193 5.16 -6.53 18.49
CA VAL A 193 5.48 -5.09 18.47
C VAL A 193 5.90 -4.59 19.83
N GLY A 194 5.33 -5.09 20.91
CA GLY A 194 5.68 -4.66 22.26
C GLY A 194 4.52 -4.72 23.23
N ASP A 195 3.72 -5.78 23.14
CA ASP A 195 2.54 -6.03 23.97
C ASP A 195 1.35 -5.05 23.78
N ALA A 196 0.22 -5.41 24.40
CA ALA A 196 -1.00 -4.64 24.31
C ALA A 196 -0.86 -3.22 24.89
N SER A 197 -0.03 -3.00 25.92
CA SER A 197 0.15 -1.68 26.52
C SER A 197 0.86 -0.72 25.59
N GLU A 198 1.94 -1.13 24.91
CA GLU A 198 2.64 -0.24 23.96
C GLU A 198 1.75 0.07 22.76
N VAL A 199 1.01 -0.92 22.24
CA VAL A 199 0.09 -0.74 21.12
C VAL A 199 -1.07 0.20 21.51
N LEU A 200 -1.65 0.06 22.70
CA LEU A 200 -2.69 0.97 23.20
C LEU A 200 -2.15 2.41 23.30
N ASP A 201 -0.90 2.59 23.73
CA ASP A 201 -0.29 3.91 23.80
C ASP A 201 -0.11 4.57 22.42
N LEU A 202 0.17 3.77 21.38
CA LEU A 202 0.16 4.22 20.00
C LEU A 202 -1.25 4.63 19.56
N VAL A 203 -2.28 3.84 19.86
CA VAL A 203 -3.68 4.20 19.57
C VAL A 203 -4.04 5.52 20.28
N VAL A 204 -3.68 5.68 21.56
CA VAL A 204 -3.91 6.93 22.29
C VAL A 204 -3.22 8.09 21.57
N SER A 205 -2.02 7.93 21.03
CA SER A 205 -1.31 9.02 20.32
C SER A 205 -2.07 9.54 19.09
N VAL A 206 -2.83 8.68 18.41
CA VAL A 206 -3.63 8.98 17.21
C VAL A 206 -5.12 9.10 17.47
N SER A 207 -5.58 9.03 18.71
CA SER A 207 -7.02 8.96 19.08
C SER A 207 -7.91 10.09 18.52
N GLY A 208 -7.34 11.26 18.20
CA GLY A 208 -8.06 12.37 17.58
C GLY A 208 -8.23 12.26 16.06
N ARG A 209 -7.78 11.15 15.44
CA ARG A 209 -7.91 10.91 13.99
C ARG A 209 -9.18 10.12 13.70
N GLU A 210 -9.73 10.37 12.51
CA GLU A 210 -10.98 9.76 12.02
C GLU A 210 -10.97 8.23 12.11
N ARG A 211 -9.88 7.59 11.67
CA ARG A 211 -9.75 6.12 11.63
C ARG A 211 -9.20 5.48 12.91
N ALA A 212 -9.13 6.23 14.02
CA ALA A 212 -8.52 5.71 15.25
C ALA A 212 -9.33 4.58 15.89
N VAL A 213 -10.66 4.65 15.85
CA VAL A 213 -11.55 3.60 16.38
C VAL A 213 -11.43 2.32 15.56
N GLU A 214 -11.44 2.45 14.23
CA GLU A 214 -11.26 1.31 13.32
C GLU A 214 -9.91 0.62 13.53
N ALA A 215 -8.83 1.40 13.64
CA ALA A 215 -7.50 0.86 13.92
C ALA A 215 -7.48 0.11 15.25
N PHE A 216 -8.14 0.63 16.30
CA PHE A 216 -8.24 -0.04 17.59
C PHE A 216 -9.00 -1.37 17.51
N VAL A 217 -10.15 -1.41 16.85
CA VAL A 217 -10.94 -2.63 16.66
C VAL A 217 -10.15 -3.66 15.85
N GLY A 218 -9.45 -3.21 14.81
CA GLY A 218 -8.65 -4.06 13.94
C GLY A 218 -7.50 -4.78 14.64
N LEU A 219 -7.08 -4.34 15.83
CA LEU A 219 -6.05 -5.02 16.63
C LEU A 219 -6.53 -6.33 17.26
N GLY A 220 -7.85 -6.57 17.33
CA GLY A 220 -8.41 -7.80 17.89
C GLY A 220 -8.15 -7.96 19.39
N LEU A 221 -7.98 -6.87 20.13
CA LEU A 221 -7.76 -6.90 21.58
C LEU A 221 -9.04 -7.32 22.33
N ASP A 222 -8.86 -8.01 23.46
CA ASP A 222 -9.95 -8.28 24.39
C ASP A 222 -10.47 -6.97 24.98
N LEU A 223 -11.68 -6.56 24.56
CA LEU A 223 -12.28 -5.30 24.96
C LEU A 223 -12.58 -5.25 26.47
N GLU A 224 -12.86 -6.37 27.12
CA GLU A 224 -13.17 -6.38 28.55
C GLU A 224 -11.91 -6.10 29.38
N LYS A 225 -10.80 -6.72 28.98
CA LYS A 225 -9.50 -6.55 29.65
C LYS A 225 -8.87 -5.20 29.32
N HIS A 226 -8.93 -4.75 28.08
CA HIS A 226 -8.11 -3.63 27.60
C HIS A 226 -8.85 -2.28 27.59
N MET A 227 -10.17 -2.23 27.45
CA MET A 227 -10.90 -0.94 27.44
C MET A 227 -10.75 -0.13 28.74
N PRO A 228 -10.81 -0.71 29.95
CA PRO A 228 -10.63 0.06 31.18
C PRO A 228 -9.25 0.73 31.23
N VAL A 229 -8.20 -0.02 30.86
CA VAL A 229 -6.81 0.47 30.81
C VAL A 229 -6.67 1.58 29.75
N PHE A 230 -7.29 1.40 28.59
CA PHE A 230 -7.27 2.35 27.50
C PHE A 230 -7.98 3.67 27.86
N ILE A 231 -9.19 3.60 28.42
CA ILE A 231 -9.95 4.78 28.87
C ILE A 231 -9.18 5.52 29.97
N HIS A 232 -8.65 4.80 30.96
CA HIS A 232 -7.86 5.41 32.03
C HIS A 232 -6.62 6.13 31.49
N THR A 233 -5.91 5.51 30.55
CA THR A 233 -4.73 6.09 29.89
C THR A 233 -5.09 7.35 29.09
N MET A 234 -6.23 7.35 28.39
CA MET A 234 -6.73 8.54 27.69
C MET A 234 -7.05 9.69 28.65
N ILE A 235 -7.73 9.41 29.77
CA ILE A 235 -8.04 10.43 30.79
C ILE A 235 -6.74 11.01 31.37
N LYS A 236 -5.78 10.16 31.75
CA LYS A 236 -4.48 10.58 32.28
C LYS A 236 -3.70 11.46 31.29
N LYS A 237 -3.84 11.21 29.99
CA LYS A 237 -3.20 11.99 28.90
C LYS A 237 -4.03 13.19 28.44
N GLY A 238 -5.12 13.54 29.14
CA GLY A 238 -5.96 14.70 28.81
C GLY A 238 -6.80 14.54 27.54
N LYS A 239 -7.13 13.29 27.18
CA LYS A 239 -7.88 12.92 25.97
C LYS A 239 -9.28 12.42 26.29
N GLN A 240 -9.95 13.09 27.22
CA GLN A 240 -11.26 12.68 27.72
C GLN A 240 -12.32 12.71 26.62
N LEU A 241 -12.28 13.69 25.71
CA LEU A 241 -13.24 13.81 24.62
C LEU A 241 -13.06 12.69 23.58
N GLU A 242 -11.82 12.30 23.28
CA GLU A 242 -11.54 11.13 22.47
C GLU A 242 -12.00 9.85 23.16
N ALA A 243 -11.81 9.72 24.48
CA ALA A 243 -12.33 8.58 25.22
C ALA A 243 -13.85 8.44 25.09
N VAL A 244 -14.59 9.55 25.17
CA VAL A 244 -16.04 9.57 24.91
C VAL A 244 -16.36 9.09 23.49
N LYS A 245 -15.63 9.57 22.48
CA LYS A 245 -15.82 9.12 21.07
C LYS A 245 -15.64 7.62 20.93
N PHE A 246 -14.61 7.04 21.55
CA PHE A 246 -14.37 5.59 21.53
C PHE A 246 -15.48 4.81 22.22
N ILE A 247 -15.92 5.24 23.41
CA ILE A 247 -17.00 4.57 24.15
C ILE A 247 -18.30 4.59 23.34
N GLN A 248 -18.63 5.72 22.72
CA GLN A 248 -19.82 5.86 21.88
C GLN A 248 -19.72 5.03 20.60
N ALA A 249 -18.61 5.13 19.87
CA ALA A 249 -18.44 4.42 18.60
C ALA A 249 -18.45 2.89 18.75
N LEU A 250 -18.01 2.38 19.91
CA LEU A 250 -18.02 0.96 20.25
C LEU A 250 -19.31 0.52 20.96
N ASN A 251 -20.29 1.42 21.14
CA ASN A 251 -21.54 1.17 21.87
C ASN A 251 -21.35 0.65 23.30
N LEU A 252 -20.35 1.16 24.03
CA LEU A 252 -20.01 0.69 25.38
C LEU A 252 -20.50 1.62 26.50
N VAL A 253 -21.50 2.47 26.22
CA VAL A 253 -21.98 3.50 27.15
C VAL A 253 -22.56 2.91 28.44
N GLU A 254 -23.22 1.75 28.37
CA GLU A 254 -23.77 1.08 29.54
C GLU A 254 -22.68 0.56 30.48
N LYS A 255 -21.60 0.01 29.91
CA LYS A 255 -20.45 -0.53 30.66
C LYS A 255 -19.51 0.56 31.16
N TYR A 256 -19.33 1.62 30.38
CA TYR A 256 -18.48 2.76 30.69
C TYR A 256 -19.28 4.07 30.59
N PRO A 257 -19.98 4.47 31.66
CA PRO A 257 -20.77 5.69 31.65
C PRO A 257 -19.94 6.92 31.26
N LEU A 258 -20.50 7.79 30.42
CA LEU A 258 -19.81 8.97 29.91
C LEU A 258 -19.65 10.07 30.98
N LEU A 259 -20.57 10.13 31.94
CA LEU A 259 -20.63 11.21 32.92
C LEU A 259 -19.37 11.30 33.81
N PRO A 260 -18.80 10.19 34.34
CA PRO A 260 -17.49 10.20 34.99
C PRO A 260 -16.36 10.78 34.11
N VAL A 261 -16.33 10.40 32.83
CA VAL A 261 -15.30 10.87 31.88
C VAL A 261 -15.44 12.38 31.64
N LEU A 262 -16.66 12.85 31.39
CA LEU A 262 -16.96 14.27 31.19
C LEU A 262 -16.70 15.11 32.44
N ARG A 263 -16.96 14.58 33.64
CA ARG A 263 -16.60 15.24 34.90
C ARG A 263 -15.09 15.43 35.03
N SER A 264 -14.30 14.43 34.65
CA SER A 264 -12.83 14.55 34.65
C SER A 264 -12.36 15.65 33.70
N TYR A 265 -12.98 15.75 32.52
CA TYR A 265 -12.71 16.83 31.56
C TYR A 265 -13.00 18.22 32.14
N ILE A 266 -14.19 18.42 32.73
CA ILE A 266 -14.58 19.71 33.34
C ILE A 266 -13.64 20.07 34.49
N SER A 267 -13.25 19.09 35.32
CA SER A 267 -12.31 19.31 36.43
C SER A 267 -10.95 19.79 35.92
N ASP A 268 -10.41 19.14 34.88
CA ASP A 268 -9.11 19.51 34.33
C ASP A 268 -9.16 20.86 33.58
N ALA A 269 -10.26 21.15 32.87
CA ALA A 269 -10.49 22.46 32.28
C ALA A 269 -10.57 23.59 33.33
N ALA A 270 -11.24 23.35 34.46
CA ALA A 270 -11.33 24.31 35.55
C ALA A 270 -9.96 24.56 36.21
N LYS A 271 -9.15 23.52 36.41
CA LYS A 271 -7.76 23.66 36.90
C LYS A 271 -6.91 24.48 35.93
N ALA A 272 -6.98 24.19 34.64
CA ALA A 272 -6.25 24.93 33.61
C ALA A 272 -6.65 26.42 33.58
N GLY A 273 -7.95 26.71 33.65
CA GLY A 273 -8.47 28.09 33.72
C GLY A 273 -7.97 28.85 34.96
N ASN A 274 -7.96 28.21 36.13
CA ASN A 274 -7.40 28.81 37.35
C ASN A 274 -5.90 29.09 37.24
N MET A 275 -5.13 28.22 36.59
CA MET A 275 -3.69 28.45 36.37
C MET A 275 -3.42 29.64 35.44
N ILE A 276 -4.27 29.87 34.44
CA ILE A 276 -4.19 31.05 33.57
C ILE A 276 -4.50 32.32 34.37
N ARG A 277 -5.52 32.28 35.24
CA ARG A 277 -5.93 33.41 36.09
C ARG A 277 -4.84 33.82 37.09
N ILE A 278 -4.09 32.88 37.66
CA ILE A 278 -3.00 33.16 38.61
C ILE A 278 -1.76 33.75 37.90
N ARG A 279 -1.54 33.42 36.62
CA ARG A 279 -0.39 33.92 35.84
C ARG A 279 -0.64 35.27 35.14
N GLY A 280 -1.88 35.67 34.97
CA GLY A 280 -2.26 36.85 34.20
C GLY A 280 -2.77 37.99 35.06
N ASP A 281 -1.88 38.72 35.73
CA ASP A 281 -2.16 40.11 36.13
C ASP A 281 -1.94 41.10 34.96
N ASP A 282 -1.35 40.65 33.84
CA ASP A 282 -1.27 41.42 32.59
C ASP A 282 -2.40 41.03 31.62
N SER A 283 -3.41 41.90 31.55
CA SER A 283 -4.71 41.71 30.89
C SER A 283 -4.67 41.41 29.38
N ALA A 284 -3.57 41.70 28.69
CA ALA A 284 -3.43 41.46 27.26
C ALA A 284 -3.15 39.99 26.87
N CYS A 285 -2.56 39.19 27.78
CA CYS A 285 -2.22 37.79 27.48
C CYS A 285 -3.41 36.81 27.69
N GLN A 286 -4.43 37.22 28.45
CA GLN A 286 -5.54 36.33 28.83
C GLN A 286 -6.42 35.94 27.63
N VAL A 287 -6.72 36.87 26.73
CA VAL A 287 -7.67 36.62 25.62
C VAL A 287 -7.06 35.71 24.55
N HIS A 288 -5.75 35.86 24.29
CA HIS A 288 -5.06 35.07 23.27
C HIS A 288 -4.85 33.61 23.70
N LEU A 289 -4.47 33.36 24.97
CA LEU A 289 -4.28 31.98 25.48
C LEU A 289 -5.61 31.23 25.68
N CYS A 290 -6.68 31.92 26.12
CA CYS A 290 -7.98 31.28 26.32
C CYS A 290 -8.61 30.86 24.98
N CYS A 291 -8.50 31.70 23.94
CA CYS A 291 -8.88 31.33 22.57
C CYS A 291 -7.99 30.20 22.02
N SER A 292 -6.69 30.20 22.29
CA SER A 292 -5.78 29.14 21.82
C SER A 292 -6.09 27.78 22.45
N PHE A 293 -6.41 27.76 23.74
CA PHE A 293 -6.73 26.52 24.47
C PHE A 293 -8.08 25.95 24.01
N THR A 294 -9.11 26.79 23.91
CA THR A 294 -10.44 26.38 23.44
C THR A 294 -10.44 25.96 21.97
N LEU A 295 -9.83 26.74 21.06
CA LEU A 295 -9.72 26.39 19.63
C LEU A 295 -8.84 25.16 19.39
N GLY A 296 -7.78 24.98 20.19
CA GLY A 296 -6.91 23.80 20.15
C GLY A 296 -7.63 22.51 20.60
N THR A 297 -8.49 22.58 21.62
CA THR A 297 -9.29 21.44 22.10
C THR A 297 -10.52 21.13 21.24
N LEU A 298 -11.07 22.12 20.53
CA LEU A 298 -12.25 21.96 19.65
C LEU A 298 -11.89 21.62 18.20
N GLY A 299 -10.59 21.59 17.84
CA GLY A 299 -10.16 21.22 16.48
C GLY A 299 -10.58 22.21 15.39
N ILE A 300 -10.94 23.45 15.74
CA ILE A 300 -11.27 24.50 14.77
C ILE A 300 -9.96 25.17 14.36
N LYS A 301 -9.26 24.55 13.42
CA LYS A 301 -8.13 25.19 12.72
C LYS A 301 -8.71 26.02 11.57
N ASN A 302 -8.61 27.35 11.71
CA ASN A 302 -8.87 28.40 10.72
C ASN A 302 -9.18 27.92 9.28
N ARG A 303 -10.44 28.11 8.88
CA ARG A 303 -10.81 28.34 7.48
C ARG A 303 -11.16 29.82 7.35
N ILE A 304 -10.14 30.66 7.30
CA ILE A 304 -10.23 32.03 6.76
C ILE A 304 -8.98 32.26 5.92
N SER A 305 -9.14 32.03 4.62
CA SER A 305 -8.69 32.94 3.58
C SER A 305 -9.76 32.95 2.50
#